data_AF-A0A4Z0QMX2-F1
#
_entry.id   AF-A0A4Z0QMX2-F1
#
_cell.length_a   1.000
_cell.length_b   1.000
_cell.length_c   1.000
_cell.angle_alpha   90.00
_cell.angle_beta   90.00
_cell.angle_gamma   90.00
#
_symmetry.space_group_name_H-M   'P 1'
#
loop_
_entity.id
_entity.type
_entity.pdbx_description
1 polymer ?
#
loop_
_entity_poly.entity_id
_entity_poly.type
_entity_poly.pdbx_seq_one_letter_code
_entity_poly.pdbx_strand_id
1 'polypeptide(L)'
;MINWVVYMNKAKRNFLVDTTLISLILVATITGLLVWLVFPFHSGRDELTLLLEDIHKWASVTLVIVTVYHLVTHWEWYKKTFQNLRRL
;
A
#
# COMPACT_ATOMS: atom_id res chain seq x y z
N MET A 1 -10.11 -33.45 -4.47
CA MET A 1 -10.94 -32.22 -4.51
C MET A 1 -10.60 -31.17 -3.44
N ILE A 2 -9.56 -31.32 -2.62
CA ILE A 2 -9.27 -30.43 -1.46
C ILE A 2 -8.39 -29.20 -1.82
N ASN A 3 -7.57 -29.30 -2.86
CA ASN A 3 -6.59 -28.25 -3.20
C ASN A 3 -7.21 -26.94 -3.69
N TRP A 4 -8.41 -26.97 -4.28
CA TRP A 4 -9.06 -25.79 -4.86
C TRP A 4 -9.54 -24.78 -3.81
N VAL A 5 -10.02 -25.25 -2.65
CA VAL A 5 -10.49 -24.37 -1.56
C VAL A 5 -9.32 -23.59 -0.95
N VAL A 6 -8.19 -24.27 -0.71
CA VAL A 6 -6.96 -23.64 -0.21
C VAL A 6 -6.42 -22.61 -1.21
N TYR A 7 -6.45 -22.94 -2.51
CA TYR A 7 -5.99 -22.02 -3.57
C TYR A 7 -6.86 -20.77 -3.67
N MET A 8 -8.17 -20.92 -3.59
CA MET A 8 -9.12 -19.81 -3.63
C MET A 8 -8.97 -18.88 -2.42
N ASN A 9 -8.66 -19.42 -1.24
CA ASN A 9 -8.38 -18.62 -0.04
C ASN A 9 -7.07 -17.83 -0.17
N LYS A 10 -6.03 -18.41 -0.79
CA LYS A 10 -4.77 -17.71 -1.08
C LYS A 10 -4.98 -16.59 -2.09
N ALA A 11 -5.72 -16.85 -3.17
CA ALA A 11 -6.01 -15.85 -4.20
C ALA A 11 -6.83 -14.67 -3.63
N LYS A 12 -7.88 -14.94 -2.84
CA LYS A 12 -8.67 -13.91 -2.16
C LYS A 12 -7.82 -13.07 -1.20
N ARG A 13 -6.95 -13.70 -0.41
CA ARG A 13 -6.04 -12.99 0.50
C ARG A 13 -5.08 -12.08 -0.26
N ASN A 14 -4.46 -12.57 -1.34
CA ASN A 14 -3.56 -11.77 -2.14
C ASN A 14 -4.29 -10.57 -2.76
N PHE A 15 -5.47 -10.80 -3.34
CA PHE A 15 -6.32 -9.72 -3.87
C PHE A 15 -6.69 -8.67 -2.82
N LEU A 16 -7.02 -9.11 -1.60
CA LEU A 16 -7.33 -8.20 -0.49
C LEU A 16 -6.12 -7.35 -0.10
N VAL A 17 -4.93 -7.96 0.01
CA VAL A 17 -3.67 -7.26 0.33
C VAL A 17 -3.35 -6.22 -0.73
N ASP A 18 -3.45 -6.59 -2.01
CA ASP A 18 -3.13 -5.71 -3.14
C ASP A 18 -4.12 -4.53 -3.22
N THR A 19 -5.42 -4.80 -3.03
CA THR A 19 -6.46 -3.76 -3.00
C THR A 19 -6.25 -2.80 -1.81
N THR A 20 -5.83 -3.34 -0.66
CA THR A 20 -5.51 -2.55 0.53
C THR A 20 -4.29 -1.65 0.28
N LEU A 21 -3.24 -2.19 -0.35
CA LEU A 21 -2.05 -1.41 -0.73
C LEU A 21 -2.41 -0.26 -1.68
N ILE A 22 -3.16 -0.54 -2.73
CA ILE A 22 -3.58 0.48 -3.72
C ILE A 22 -4.38 1.58 -3.02
N SER A 23 -5.35 1.21 -2.18
CA SER A 23 -6.16 2.17 -1.43
C SER A 23 -5.30 3.05 -0.51
N LEU A 24 -4.35 2.46 0.23
CA LEU A 24 -3.47 3.20 1.12
C LEU A 24 -2.52 4.14 0.36
N ILE A 25 -1.99 3.70 -0.78
CA ILE A 25 -1.16 4.55 -1.65
C ILE A 25 -1.99 5.73 -2.15
N LEU A 26 -3.22 5.51 -2.60
CA LEU A 26 -4.09 6.58 -3.08
C LEU A 26 -4.39 7.59 -1.97
N VAL A 27 -4.78 7.13 -0.78
CA VAL A 27 -5.04 8.01 0.37
C VAL A 27 -3.80 8.81 0.73
N ALA A 28 -2.65 8.16 0.93
CA ALA A 28 -1.41 8.85 1.30
C ALA A 28 -0.96 9.84 0.20
N THR A 29 -1.07 9.47 -1.06
CA THR A 29 -0.70 10.34 -2.19
C THR A 29 -1.62 11.56 -2.26
N ILE A 30 -2.93 11.38 -2.14
CA ILE A 30 -3.89 12.48 -2.19
C ILE A 30 -3.68 13.43 -1.01
N THR A 31 -3.64 12.92 0.23
CA THR A 31 -3.47 13.78 1.40
C THR A 31 -2.13 14.50 1.41
N GLY A 32 -1.04 13.81 1.01
CA GLY A 32 0.29 14.41 0.92
C GLY A 32 0.37 15.47 -0.17
N LEU A 33 -0.21 15.22 -1.34
CA LEU A 33 -0.28 16.20 -2.42
C LEU A 33 -1.16 17.40 -2.05
N LEU A 34 -2.27 17.20 -1.34
CA LEU A 34 -3.12 18.31 -0.89
C LEU A 34 -2.34 19.24 0.07
N VAL A 35 -1.68 18.68 1.08
CA VAL A 35 -0.88 19.48 2.02
C VAL A 35 0.27 20.19 1.29
N TRP A 36 1.01 19.47 0.44
CA TRP A 36 2.19 20.00 -0.23
C TRP A 36 1.87 21.00 -1.36
N LEU A 37 0.81 20.77 -2.15
CA LEU A 37 0.50 21.57 -3.35
C LEU A 37 -0.55 22.67 -3.08
N VAL A 38 -1.58 22.38 -2.26
CA VAL A 38 -2.71 23.30 -2.04
C VAL A 38 -2.47 24.18 -0.82
N PHE A 39 -1.82 23.66 0.22
CA PHE A 39 -1.58 24.38 1.48
C PHE A 39 -0.10 24.60 1.85
N PRO A 40 0.82 24.91 0.92
CA PRO A 40 2.26 24.94 1.18
C PRO A 40 2.74 25.95 2.24
N PHE A 41 1.94 26.98 2.54
CA PHE A 41 2.32 28.10 3.42
C PHE A 41 1.41 28.28 4.64
N HIS A 42 0.46 27.37 4.88
CA HIS A 42 -0.37 27.46 6.07
C HIS A 42 0.46 27.07 7.30
N SER A 43 0.37 27.86 8.37
CA SER A 43 1.27 27.81 9.55
C SER A 43 1.18 26.53 10.42
N GLY A 44 0.54 25.46 9.92
CA GLY A 44 0.24 24.26 10.70
C GLY A 44 -0.82 24.48 11.79
N ARG A 45 -1.61 25.55 11.68
CA ARG A 45 -2.63 25.93 12.68
C ARG A 45 -4.07 25.73 12.20
N ASP A 46 -4.26 25.43 10.92
CA ASP A 46 -5.58 25.19 10.36
C ASP A 46 -5.98 23.73 10.59
N GLU A 47 -7.18 23.53 11.15
CA GLU A 47 -7.69 22.22 11.54
C GLU A 47 -7.70 21.21 10.38
N LEU A 48 -7.98 21.67 9.15
CA LEU A 48 -7.98 20.83 7.96
C LEU A 48 -6.57 20.31 7.62
N THR A 49 -5.55 21.18 7.66
CA THR A 49 -4.18 20.77 7.35
C THR A 49 -3.68 19.75 8.36
N LEU A 50 -3.97 19.97 9.65
CA LEU A 50 -3.63 19.01 10.72
C LEU A 50 -4.32 17.66 10.54
N LEU A 51 -5.61 17.65 10.15
CA LEU A 51 -6.33 16.42 9.85
C LEU A 51 -5.73 15.67 8.65
N LEU A 52 -5.40 16.38 7.57
CA LEU A 52 -4.79 15.78 6.38
C LEU A 52 -3.40 15.21 6.69
N GLU A 53 -2.59 15.91 7.49
CA GLU A 53 -1.29 15.43 7.96
C GLU A 53 -1.41 14.18 8.84
N ASP A 54 -2.36 14.13 9.78
CA ASP A 54 -2.56 12.97 10.64
C ASP A 54 -3.04 11.75 9.83
N ILE A 55 -3.99 11.95 8.91
CA ILE A 55 -4.41 10.90 7.97
C ILE A 55 -3.23 10.45 7.11
N HIS A 56 -2.45 11.38 6.54
CA HIS A 56 -1.29 11.05 5.71
C HIS A 56 -0.27 10.21 6.50
N LYS A 57 0.03 10.61 7.74
CA LYS A 57 0.98 9.93 8.60
C LYS A 57 0.54 8.50 8.89
N TRP A 58 -0.69 8.30 9.38
CA TRP A 58 -1.17 6.95 9.74
C TRP A 58 -1.43 6.07 8.52
N ALA A 59 -1.90 6.65 7.41
CA ALA A 59 -2.01 5.93 6.13
C ALA A 59 -0.63 5.46 5.65
N SER A 60 0.39 6.32 5.73
CA SER A 60 1.76 6.00 5.33
C SER A 60 2.41 4.95 6.22
N VAL A 61 2.24 5.04 7.55
CA VAL A 61 2.71 4.01 8.49
C VAL A 61 2.07 2.65 8.17
N THR A 62 0.75 2.63 7.98
CA THR A 62 0.02 1.42 7.63
C THR A 62 0.47 0.87 6.28
N LEU A 63 0.67 1.75 5.29
CA LEU A 63 1.17 1.39 3.96
C LEU A 63 2.52 0.68 4.04
N VAL A 64 3.47 1.19 4.84
CA VAL A 64 4.78 0.56 5.03
C VAL A 64 4.62 -0.85 5.61
N ILE A 65 3.82 -1.00 6.66
CA ILE A 65 3.58 -2.30 7.32
C ILE A 65 3.01 -3.31 6.31
N VAL A 66 1.97 -2.92 5.56
CA VAL A 66 1.33 -3.80 4.57
C VAL A 66 2.27 -4.08 3.40
N THR A 67 3.12 -3.13 3.01
CA THR A 67 4.12 -3.32 1.94
C THR A 67 5.15 -4.36 2.34
N VAL A 68 5.68 -4.29 3.58
CA VAL A 68 6.59 -5.30 4.10
C VAL A 68 5.92 -6.68 4.12
N TYR A 69 4.67 -6.76 4.62
CA TYR A 69 3.90 -8.00 4.61
C TYR A 69 3.73 -8.56 3.18
N HIS A 70 3.40 -7.72 2.21
CA HIS A 70 3.25 -8.10 0.81
C HIS A 70 4.57 -8.64 0.23
N LEU A 71 5.69 -7.95 0.46
CA LEU A 71 7.01 -8.38 -0.01
C LEU A 71 7.42 -9.74 0.56
N VAL A 72 7.24 -9.95 1.86
CA VAL A 72 7.55 -11.21 2.53
C VAL A 72 6.68 -12.34 1.98
N THR A 73 5.37 -12.11 1.84
CA THR A 73 4.43 -13.15 1.36
C THR A 73 4.60 -13.48 -0.12
N HIS A 74 5.12 -12.56 -0.93
CA HIS A 74 5.36 -12.75 -2.36
C HIS A 74 6.83 -13.05 -2.71
N TRP A 75 7.72 -13.22 -1.72
CA TRP A 75 9.15 -13.40 -1.94
C TRP A 75 9.50 -14.50 -2.95
N GLU A 76 8.84 -15.66 -2.85
CA GLU A 76 9.04 -16.78 -3.80
C GLU A 76 8.58 -16.43 -5.23
N TRP A 77 7.52 -15.63 -5.36
CA TRP A 77 7.07 -15.15 -6.66
C TRP A 77 8.08 -14.17 -7.26
N TYR A 78 8.59 -13.22 -6.47
CA TYR A 78 9.63 -12.28 -6.93
C TYR A 78 10.89 -12.99 -7.43
N LYS A 79 11.40 -13.97 -6.68
CA LYS A 79 12.56 -14.78 -7.11
C LYS A 79 12.33 -15.45 -8.46
N LYS A 80 11.15 -16.06 -8.64
CA LYS A 80 10.78 -16.74 -9.90
C LYS A 80 10.63 -15.74 -11.04
N THR A 81 9.96 -14.61 -10.82
CA THR A 81 9.78 -13.55 -11.80
C THR A 81 11.13 -12.98 -12.25
N PHE A 82 12.05 -12.74 -11.31
CA PHE A 82 13.40 -12.26 -11.62
C PHE A 82 14.24 -13.28 -12.40
N GLN A 83 14.16 -14.56 -12.03
CA GLN A 83 14.81 -15.64 -12.77
C GLN A 83 14.27 -15.77 -14.20
N ASN A 84 12.96 -15.62 -14.40
CA ASN A 84 12.36 -15.65 -15.72
C ASN A 84 12.82 -14.47 -16.57
N LEU A 85 12.90 -13.26 -15.99
CA LEU A 85 13.41 -12.09 -16.69
C LEU A 85 14.85 -12.26 -17.16
N ARG A 86 15.72 -12.90 -16.35
CA ARG A 86 17.12 -13.18 -16.72
C ARG A 86 17.26 -14.19 -17.87
N ARG A 87 16.22 -14.97 -18.18
CA ARG A 87 16.23 -15.99 -19.23
C ARG A 87 15.72 -15.47 -20.59
N LEU A 88 15.21 -14.25 -20.64
CA LEU A 88 14.85 -13.52 -21.87
C LEU A 88 16.08 -12.81 -22.43
#